data_AF-A0AAD4NE64-F1
#
_entry.id   AF-A0AAD4NE64-F1
#
_cell.length_a   1.000
_cell.length_b   1.000
_cell.length_c   1.000
_cell.angle_alpha   90.00
_cell.angle_beta   90.00
_cell.angle_gamma   90.00
#
_symmetry.space_group_name_H-M   'P 1'
#
loop_
_entity.id
_entity.type
_entity.pdbx_description
1 polymer ?
#
loop_
_entity_poly.entity_id
_entity_poly.type
_entity_poly.pdbx_seq_one_letter_code
_entity_poly.pdbx_strand_id
1 'polypeptide(L)'
;MSSDVDFNTELVTSSVLHDWIRGMALSKPVRNLARDFSDGVLVAEIIAHFLPRYVSLGNFGHVNSVALKRYNWETLQKVVLRHLRIQLTAEQMNQLANSVPGVIDGLLLEVKSRIEDAIQEGRFRPTNRRMAILSLSKLGPSLFLSLPVIESLVVNESIL
;
A
#
# COMPACT_ATOMS: atom_id res chain seq x y z
N MET A 1 33.97 3.75 11.97
CA MET A 1 33.23 3.55 10.71
C MET A 1 31.88 4.23 10.86
N SER A 2 31.62 5.22 10.00
CA SER A 2 30.55 6.23 10.10
C SER A 2 29.17 5.66 10.38
N SER A 3 28.54 6.19 11.43
CA SER A 3 27.11 6.16 11.69
C SER A 3 26.56 7.57 11.44
N ASP A 4 26.71 8.06 10.22
CA ASP A 4 26.06 9.28 9.73
C ASP A 4 24.94 8.81 8.80
N VAL A 5 23.86 8.28 9.37
CA VAL A 5 22.60 8.18 8.64
C VAL A 5 22.10 9.62 8.53
N ASP A 6 22.32 10.24 7.37
CA ASP A 6 21.99 11.63 7.10
C ASP A 6 20.55 11.95 7.54
N PHE A 7 20.38 12.86 8.49
CA PHE A 7 19.08 13.35 8.99
C PHE A 7 18.17 13.85 7.85
N ASN A 8 18.78 14.36 6.78
CA ASN A 8 18.06 14.74 5.55
C ASN A 8 17.37 13.55 4.87
N THR A 9 17.95 12.35 4.94
CA THR A 9 17.36 11.14 4.36
C THR A 9 16.12 10.69 5.13
N GLU A 10 16.15 10.78 6.47
CA GLU A 10 15.00 10.45 7.32
C GLU A 10 13.82 11.42 7.12
N LEU A 11 14.11 12.73 6.98
CA LEU A 11 13.08 13.72 6.68
C LEU A 11 12.47 13.56 5.29
N VAL A 12 13.30 13.30 4.26
CA VAL A 12 12.83 13.12 2.88
C VAL A 12 12.02 11.84 2.73
N THR A 13 12.43 10.75 3.38
CA THR A 13 11.67 9.49 3.36
C THR A 13 10.32 9.61 4.05
N SER A 14 10.28 10.30 5.20
CA SER A 14 9.03 10.61 5.90
C SER A 14 8.07 11.43 5.03
N SER A 15 8.56 12.49 4.37
CA SER A 15 7.70 13.33 3.52
C SER A 15 7.14 12.56 2.31
N VAL A 16 7.98 11.78 1.62
CA VAL A 16 7.56 10.97 0.46
C VAL A 16 6.52 9.93 0.86
N LEU A 17 6.70 9.30 2.03
CA LEU A 17 5.74 8.34 2.56
C LEU A 17 4.38 9.00 2.84
N HIS A 18 4.39 10.16 3.49
CA HIS A 18 3.17 10.92 3.79
C HIS A 18 2.43 11.35 2.52
N ASP A 19 3.12 11.82 1.50
CA ASP A 19 2.52 12.21 0.23
C ASP A 19 1.93 11.01 -0.52
N TRP A 20 2.61 9.87 -0.50
CA TRP A 20 2.11 8.63 -1.07
C TRP A 20 0.80 8.18 -0.41
N ILE A 21 0.72 8.23 0.92
CA ILE A 21 -0.49 7.90 1.68
C ILE A 21 -1.62 8.90 1.40
N ARG A 22 -1.31 10.20 1.33
CA ARG A 22 -2.30 11.25 1.01
C ARG A 22 -2.89 11.11 -0.38
N GLY A 23 -2.16 10.51 -1.33
CA GLY A 23 -2.66 10.19 -2.66
C GLY A 23 -3.75 9.11 -2.69
N MET A 24 -3.98 8.41 -1.57
CA MET A 24 -4.97 7.34 -1.47
C MET A 24 -6.25 7.82 -0.79
N ALA A 25 -7.39 7.37 -1.30
CA ALA A 25 -8.70 7.61 -0.69
C ALA A 25 -8.94 6.62 0.47
N LEU A 26 -8.25 6.83 1.59
CA LEU A 26 -8.45 6.06 2.82
C LEU A 26 -9.76 6.43 3.51
N SER A 27 -10.30 5.52 4.32
CA SER A 27 -11.57 5.69 5.04
C SER A 27 -11.55 6.85 6.04
N LYS A 28 -10.37 7.23 6.54
CA LYS A 28 -10.17 8.31 7.50
C LYS A 28 -8.87 9.08 7.24
N PRO A 29 -8.79 10.37 7.62
CA PRO A 29 -7.56 11.13 7.52
C PRO A 29 -6.49 10.59 8.49
N VAL A 30 -5.28 10.41 7.98
CA VAL A 30 -4.11 9.97 8.76
C VAL A 30 -3.44 11.19 9.39
N ARG A 31 -3.31 11.20 10.72
CA ARG A 31 -2.60 12.24 11.49
C ARG A 31 -1.37 11.69 12.19
N ASN A 32 -1.44 10.49 12.72
CA ASN A 32 -0.34 9.82 13.40
C ASN A 32 -0.24 8.39 12.86
N LEU A 33 0.82 8.10 12.10
CA LEU A 33 1.00 6.79 11.47
C LEU A 33 0.94 5.64 12.48
N ALA A 34 1.73 5.73 13.55
CA ALA A 34 1.81 4.66 14.54
C ALA A 34 0.46 4.35 15.19
N ARG A 35 -0.31 5.39 15.56
CA ARG A 35 -1.62 5.21 16.18
C ARG A 35 -2.68 4.79 15.18
N ASP A 36 -2.79 5.47 14.05
CA ASP A 36 -3.90 5.32 13.11
C ASP A 36 -3.86 3.97 12.39
N PHE A 37 -2.66 3.41 12.19
CA PHE A 37 -2.42 2.12 11.55
C PHE A 37 -2.27 0.96 12.54
N SER A 38 -2.29 1.22 13.85
CA SER A 38 -2.02 0.19 14.87
C SER A 38 -2.97 -1.01 14.84
N ASP A 39 -4.17 -0.86 14.29
CA ASP A 39 -5.17 -1.92 14.13
C ASP A 39 -5.05 -2.69 12.81
N GLY A 40 -4.13 -2.30 11.93
CA GLY A 40 -3.89 -2.92 10.62
C GLY A 40 -4.94 -2.60 9.55
N VAL A 41 -6.08 -2.01 9.90
CA VAL A 41 -7.19 -1.81 8.94
C VAL A 41 -6.78 -0.87 7.81
N LEU A 42 -6.08 0.22 8.14
CA LEU A 42 -5.56 1.14 7.13
C LEU A 42 -4.50 0.49 6.23
N VAL A 43 -3.69 -0.44 6.73
CA VAL A 43 -2.76 -1.20 5.88
C VAL A 43 -3.54 -2.08 4.90
N ALA A 44 -4.62 -2.71 5.37
CA ALA A 44 -5.50 -3.49 4.52
C ALA A 44 -6.10 -2.62 3.40
N GLU A 45 -6.59 -1.42 3.73
CA GLU A 45 -7.14 -0.46 2.75
C GLU A 45 -6.11 -0.03 1.72
N ILE A 46 -4.89 0.32 2.15
CA ILE A 46 -3.78 0.65 1.24
C ILE A 46 -3.56 -0.51 0.27
N ILE A 47 -3.42 -1.73 0.76
CA ILE A 47 -3.15 -2.88 -0.11
C ILE A 47 -4.37 -3.16 -1.00
N ALA A 48 -5.59 -3.04 -0.50
CA ALA A 48 -6.82 -3.20 -1.28
C ALA A 48 -6.95 -2.17 -2.41
N HIS A 49 -6.40 -0.96 -2.24
CA HIS A 49 -6.37 0.06 -3.28
C HIS A 49 -5.62 -0.41 -4.55
N PHE A 50 -4.54 -1.17 -4.38
CA PHE A 50 -3.77 -1.73 -5.49
C PHE A 50 -4.24 -3.14 -5.87
N LEU A 51 -4.59 -3.95 -4.86
CA LEU A 51 -4.80 -5.39 -4.92
C LEU A 51 -6.18 -5.79 -4.34
N PRO A 52 -7.29 -5.27 -4.87
CA PRO A 52 -8.62 -5.48 -4.28
C PRO A 52 -9.04 -6.96 -4.26
N ARG A 53 -8.49 -7.78 -5.15
CA ARG A 53 -8.77 -9.23 -5.22
C ARG A 53 -8.14 -10.03 -4.07
N TYR A 54 -7.15 -9.47 -3.39
CA TYR A 54 -6.37 -10.16 -2.35
C TYR A 54 -6.71 -9.68 -0.94
N VAL A 55 -7.58 -8.67 -0.81
CA VAL A 55 -7.97 -8.11 0.47
C VAL A 55 -9.49 -8.06 0.57
N SER A 56 -10.05 -8.83 1.49
CA SER A 56 -11.45 -8.68 1.92
C SER A 56 -11.47 -7.75 3.12
N LEU A 57 -11.82 -6.47 2.91
CA LEU A 57 -11.85 -5.47 3.99
C LEU A 57 -12.85 -5.84 5.10
N GLY A 58 -13.91 -6.58 4.78
CA GLY A 58 -14.87 -7.07 5.78
C GLY A 58 -14.27 -8.01 6.84
N ASN A 59 -13.07 -8.55 6.61
CA ASN A 59 -12.37 -9.39 7.57
C ASN A 59 -11.67 -8.59 8.68
N PHE A 60 -11.57 -7.27 8.53
CA PHE A 60 -10.81 -6.40 9.43
C PHE A 60 -11.73 -5.35 10.04
N GLY A 61 -11.86 -5.37 11.37
CA GLY A 61 -12.61 -4.37 12.13
C GLY A 61 -11.67 -3.37 12.80
N HIS A 62 -12.09 -2.11 12.90
CA HIS A 62 -11.42 -1.13 13.74
C HIS A 62 -11.53 -1.52 15.21
N VAL A 63 -10.39 -1.66 15.88
CA VAL A 63 -10.33 -2.15 17.26
C VAL A 63 -9.30 -1.39 18.09
N ASN A 64 -9.62 -1.18 19.37
CA ASN A 64 -8.74 -0.46 20.30
C ASN A 64 -7.95 -1.40 21.23
N SER A 65 -8.43 -2.64 21.43
CA SER A 65 -7.75 -3.63 22.27
C SER A 65 -6.49 -4.17 21.59
N VAL A 66 -5.34 -4.14 22.29
CA VAL A 66 -4.06 -4.64 21.78
C VAL A 66 -4.16 -6.11 21.33
N ALA A 67 -4.91 -6.94 22.06
CA ALA A 67 -5.12 -8.34 21.68
C ALA A 67 -5.87 -8.47 20.35
N LEU A 68 -6.89 -7.65 20.11
CA LEU A 68 -7.64 -7.64 18.85
C LEU A 68 -6.82 -7.03 17.71
N LYS A 69 -6.02 -5.99 17.98
CA LYS A 69 -5.08 -5.44 17.00
C LYS A 69 -4.07 -6.50 16.56
N ARG A 70 -3.52 -7.25 17.51
CA ARG A 70 -2.61 -8.37 17.21
C ARG A 70 -3.31 -9.44 16.35
N TYR A 71 -4.56 -9.78 16.66
CA TYR A 71 -5.34 -10.69 15.83
C TYR A 71 -5.53 -10.16 14.39
N ASN A 72 -5.81 -8.88 14.21
CA ASN A 72 -5.86 -8.25 12.89
C ASN A 72 -4.50 -8.38 12.16
N TRP A 73 -3.38 -8.12 12.84
CA TRP A 73 -2.04 -8.26 12.26
C TRP A 73 -1.70 -9.70 11.87
N GLU A 74 -2.03 -10.67 12.71
CA GLU A 74 -1.86 -12.09 12.39
C GLU A 74 -2.71 -12.50 11.18
N THR A 75 -3.92 -11.96 11.07
CA THR A 75 -4.81 -12.19 9.92
C THR A 75 -4.22 -11.55 8.66
N LEU A 76 -3.78 -10.30 8.72
CA LEU A 76 -3.10 -9.60 7.62
C LEU A 76 -1.88 -10.37 7.12
N GLN A 77 -1.06 -10.87 8.04
CA GLN A 77 0.11 -11.68 7.69
C GLN A 77 -0.30 -12.93 6.90
N LYS A 78 -1.33 -13.64 7.38
CA LYS A 78 -1.80 -14.90 6.80
C LYS A 78 -2.50 -14.76 5.46
N VAL A 79 -3.25 -13.67 5.23
CA VAL A 79 -4.12 -13.56 4.05
C VAL A 79 -3.70 -12.49 3.05
N VAL A 80 -2.95 -11.46 3.48
CA VAL A 80 -2.59 -10.32 2.61
C VAL A 80 -1.08 -10.27 2.38
N LEU A 81 -0.27 -10.11 3.43
CA LEU A 81 1.16 -9.84 3.32
C LEU A 81 1.94 -10.98 2.67
N ARG A 82 1.47 -12.23 2.81
CA ARG A 82 2.04 -13.38 2.11
C ARG A 82 2.07 -13.22 0.58
N HIS A 83 1.11 -12.48 0.01
CA HIS A 83 1.06 -12.24 -1.44
C HIS A 83 2.11 -11.22 -1.89
N LEU A 84 2.50 -10.31 -0.98
CA LEU A 84 3.58 -9.34 -1.18
C LEU A 84 4.95 -9.89 -0.78
N ARG A 85 5.03 -11.17 -0.36
CA ARG A 85 6.25 -11.80 0.17
C ARG A 85 6.82 -11.09 1.40
N ILE A 86 5.97 -10.41 2.17
CA ILE A 86 6.33 -9.74 3.43
C ILE A 86 6.07 -10.72 4.59
N GLN A 87 7.03 -10.81 5.50
CA GLN A 87 6.93 -11.62 6.71
C GLN A 87 7.20 -10.76 7.93
N LEU A 88 6.20 -10.63 8.79
CA LEU A 88 6.27 -10.00 10.09
C LEU A 88 6.54 -11.04 11.16
N THR A 89 7.50 -10.74 12.03
CA THR A 89 7.73 -11.52 13.25
C THR A 89 6.63 -11.26 14.28
N ALA A 90 6.46 -12.18 15.23
CA ALA A 90 5.52 -11.99 16.34
C ALA A 90 5.83 -10.72 17.15
N GLU A 91 7.11 -10.34 17.25
CA GLU A 91 7.55 -9.13 17.93
C GLU A 91 7.15 -7.87 17.15
N GLN A 92 7.37 -7.82 15.83
CA GLN A 92 6.92 -6.71 15.01
C GLN A 92 5.40 -6.52 15.07
N MET A 93 4.63 -7.61 15.05
CA MET A 93 3.16 -7.53 15.20
C MET A 93 2.75 -6.98 16.57
N ASN A 94 3.48 -7.32 17.64
CA ASN A 94 3.27 -6.73 18.96
C ASN A 94 3.59 -5.23 18.97
N GLN A 95 4.71 -4.84 18.38
CA GLN A 95 5.13 -3.44 18.32
C GLN A 95 4.13 -2.59 17.51
N LEU A 96 3.65 -3.11 16.38
CA LEU A 96 2.60 -2.48 15.57
C LEU A 96 1.29 -2.33 16.34
N ALA A 97 0.84 -3.39 17.03
CA ALA A 97 -0.37 -3.34 17.87
C ALA A 97 -0.27 -2.32 19.01
N ASN A 98 0.94 -2.12 19.56
CA ASN A 98 1.23 -1.14 20.61
C ASN A 98 1.53 0.27 20.08
N SER A 99 1.40 0.52 18.76
CA SER A 99 1.67 1.83 18.16
C SER A 99 3.10 2.33 18.39
N VAL A 100 4.09 1.42 18.37
CA VAL A 100 5.50 1.80 18.49
C VAL A 100 5.91 2.62 17.26
N PRO A 101 6.41 3.86 17.44
CA PRO A 101 6.83 4.71 16.32
C PRO A 101 7.95 4.08 15.47
N GLY A 102 7.97 4.36 14.17
CA GLY A 102 9.01 3.90 13.24
C GLY A 102 8.80 2.49 12.68
N VAL A 103 8.15 1.59 13.42
CA VAL A 103 7.90 0.21 12.95
C VAL A 103 6.91 0.19 11.79
N ILE A 104 5.85 1.01 11.88
CA ILE A 104 4.86 1.13 10.80
C ILE A 104 5.46 1.78 9.55
N ASP A 105 6.32 2.77 9.71
CA ASP A 105 6.96 3.50 8.61
C ASP A 105 7.79 2.55 7.74
N GLY A 106 8.61 1.71 8.39
CA GLY A 106 9.38 0.66 7.71
C GLY A 106 8.49 -0.34 6.98
N LEU A 107 7.39 -0.78 7.62
CA LEU A 107 6.44 -1.69 6.98
C LEU A 107 5.76 -1.04 5.77
N LEU A 108 5.37 0.23 5.84
CA LEU A 108 4.69 0.92 4.74
C LEU A 108 5.64 1.14 3.55
N LEU A 109 6.92 1.43 3.80
CA LEU A 109 7.95 1.52 2.76
C LEU A 109 8.17 0.16 2.07
N GLU A 110 8.27 -0.93 2.85
CA GLU A 110 8.35 -2.29 2.31
C GLU A 110 7.11 -2.61 1.46
N VAL A 111 5.89 -2.35 1.97
CA VAL A 111 4.63 -2.55 1.25
C VAL A 111 4.62 -1.78 -0.08
N LYS A 112 5.02 -0.51 -0.06
CA LYS A 112 5.13 0.32 -1.27
C LYS A 112 6.05 -0.32 -2.31
N SER A 113 7.27 -0.70 -1.92
CA SER A 113 8.24 -1.34 -2.82
C SER A 113 7.69 -2.64 -3.40
N ARG A 114 7.13 -3.52 -2.56
CA ARG A 114 6.61 -4.82 -3.00
C ARG A 114 5.43 -4.70 -3.96
N ILE A 115 4.58 -3.70 -3.76
CA ILE A 115 3.48 -3.41 -4.69
C ILE A 115 4.04 -2.93 -6.03
N GLU A 116 5.01 -2.00 -6.04
CA GLU A 116 5.64 -1.51 -7.26
C GLU A 116 6.31 -2.65 -8.05
N ASP A 117 7.11 -3.48 -7.37
CA ASP A 117 7.78 -4.64 -7.98
C ASP A 117 6.78 -5.61 -8.59
N ALA A 118 5.72 -5.94 -7.84
CA ALA A 118 4.75 -6.93 -8.30
C ALA A 118 3.81 -6.40 -9.40
N ILE A 119 3.65 -5.08 -9.53
CA ILE A 119 3.03 -4.45 -10.70
C ILE A 119 3.97 -4.56 -11.92
N GLN A 120 5.27 -4.29 -11.75
CA GLN A 120 6.26 -4.42 -12.84
C GLN A 120 6.40 -5.86 -13.34
N GLU A 121 6.39 -6.84 -12.44
CA GLU A 121 6.39 -8.27 -12.77
C GLU A 121 5.08 -8.74 -13.43
N GLY A 122 4.06 -7.89 -13.51
CA GLY A 122 2.73 -8.25 -14.04
C GLY A 122 1.97 -9.24 -13.17
N ARG A 123 2.44 -9.50 -11.94
CA ARG A 123 1.78 -10.40 -10.97
C ARG A 123 0.45 -9.84 -10.49
N PHE A 124 0.32 -8.52 -10.51
CA PHE A 124 -0.89 -7.83 -10.12
C PHE A 124 -1.33 -6.89 -11.24
N ARG A 125 -2.59 -7.07 -11.70
CA ARG A 125 -3.23 -6.12 -12.60
C ARG A 125 -3.86 -4.99 -11.77
N PRO A 126 -3.41 -3.73 -11.92
CA PRO A 126 -4.05 -2.60 -11.26
C PRO A 126 -5.51 -2.51 -11.71
N THR A 127 -6.43 -2.42 -10.76
CA THR A 127 -7.87 -2.39 -11.08
C THR A 127 -8.33 -1.01 -11.61
N ASN A 128 -7.57 0.07 -11.33
CA ASN A 128 -7.89 1.44 -11.75
C ASN A 128 -6.97 1.97 -12.86
N ARG A 129 -7.55 2.36 -14.01
CA ARG A 129 -6.86 2.97 -15.18
C ARG A 129 -5.98 4.18 -14.84
N ARG A 130 -6.27 4.89 -13.75
CA ARG A 130 -5.48 6.04 -13.27
C ARG A 130 -4.06 5.65 -12.83
N MET A 131 -3.87 4.42 -12.35
CA MET A 131 -2.56 3.88 -11.96
C MET A 131 -1.80 3.22 -13.10
N ALA A 132 -2.49 2.85 -14.19
CA ALA A 132 -1.80 2.47 -15.43
C ALA A 132 -0.95 3.64 -15.93
N ILE A 133 -1.45 4.88 -15.88
CA ILE A 133 -0.71 6.09 -16.31
C ILE A 133 0.53 6.34 -15.44
N LEU A 134 0.43 6.21 -14.11
CA LEU A 134 1.57 6.34 -13.18
C LEU A 134 2.60 5.21 -13.33
N SER A 135 2.15 4.01 -13.71
CA SER A 135 3.04 2.88 -14.04
C SER A 135 3.69 3.03 -15.42
N LEU A 136 3.04 3.72 -16.37
CA LEU A 136 3.52 3.93 -17.74
C LEU A 136 4.61 5.00 -17.84
N SER A 137 4.65 5.98 -16.93
CA SER A 137 5.72 6.99 -16.91
C SER A 137 7.09 6.42 -16.50
N LYS A 138 7.16 5.19 -15.99
CA LYS A 138 8.40 4.47 -15.62
C LYS A 138 8.83 3.42 -16.64
N LEU A 139 8.03 3.14 -17.67
CA LEU A 139 8.39 2.18 -18.73
C LEU A 139 8.98 2.96 -19.91
N GLY A 140 10.23 2.64 -20.27
CA GLY A 140 10.89 3.26 -21.42
C GLY A 140 10.10 3.09 -22.73
N PRO A 141 10.37 3.93 -23.73
CA PRO A 141 9.55 4.05 -24.95
C PRO A 141 9.45 2.79 -25.83
N SER A 142 10.17 1.71 -25.52
CA SER A 142 10.27 0.52 -26.38
C SER A 142 9.16 -0.53 -26.21
N LEU A 143 8.21 -0.37 -25.29
CA LEU A 143 7.10 -1.32 -25.11
C LEU A 143 5.71 -0.79 -25.51
N PHE A 144 5.63 0.40 -26.12
CA PHE A 144 4.37 0.98 -26.59
C PHE A 144 3.68 0.18 -27.72
N LEU A 145 4.33 -0.82 -28.30
CA LEU A 145 3.87 -1.53 -29.50
C LEU A 145 3.13 -2.86 -29.24
N SER A 146 2.87 -3.26 -27.99
CA SER A 146 2.23 -4.58 -27.72
C SER A 146 1.01 -4.57 -26.81
N LEU A 147 0.44 -3.41 -26.46
CA LEU A 147 -0.83 -3.38 -25.73
C LEU A 147 -2.02 -3.51 -26.71
N PRO A 148 -3.01 -4.39 -26.44
CA PRO A 148 -4.23 -4.41 -27.21
C PRO A 148 -4.94 -3.07 -27.01
N VAL A 149 -5.07 -2.34 -28.12
CA VAL A 149 -5.88 -1.14 -28.24
C VAL A 149 -7.29 -1.50 -27.77
N ILE A 150 -7.71 -1.02 -26.60
CA ILE A 150 -9.13 -1.01 -26.24
C ILE A 150 -9.73 0.17 -27.00
N GLU A 151 -10.03 -0.11 -28.27
CA GLU A 151 -10.92 0.70 -29.09
C GLU A 151 -12.35 0.52 -28.58
N SER A 152 -13.13 1.59 -28.69
CA SER A 152 -14.57 1.71 -28.40
C SER A 152 -15.01 1.72 -26.92
N LEU A 153 -15.34 2.92 -26.44
CA LEU A 153 -16.69 3.33 -26.02
C LEU A 153 -16.64 4.75 -25.43
N VAL A 154 -16.34 5.72 -26.29
CA VAL A 154 -16.85 7.09 -26.18
C VAL A 154 -17.34 7.45 -27.58
N VAL A 155 -18.44 6.83 -28.00
CA VAL A 155 -19.30 7.34 -29.06
C VAL A 155 -20.74 7.12 -28.60
N ASN A 156 -21.35 8.20 -28.12
CA ASN A 156 -22.73 8.61 -28.36
C ASN A 156 -23.08 9.71 -27.37
N GLU A 157 -23.73 10.80 -27.72
CA GLU A 157 -23.94 11.53 -28.97
C GLU A 157 -24.65 12.80 -28.47
N SER A 158 -24.16 13.98 -28.81
CA SER A 158 -24.99 15.19 -28.75
C SER A 158 -25.71 15.29 -30.08
N ILE A 159 -26.96 14.84 -30.21
CA ILE A 159 -28.03 15.44 -31.05
C ILE A 159 -29.40 14.93 -30.54
N LEU A 160 -30.13 15.78 -29.81
CA LEU A 160 -31.43 16.36 -30.20
C LEU A 160 -31.79 17.47 -29.20
#